data_AF-A0A0E3RVQ8-F1
#
_entry.id   AF-A0A0E3RVQ8-F1
#
_cell.length_a   1.000
_cell.length_b   1.000
_cell.length_c   1.000
_cell.angle_alpha   90.00
_cell.angle_beta   90.00
_cell.angle_gamma   90.00
#
_symmetry.space_group_name_H-M   'P 1'
#
loop_
_entity.id
_entity.type
_entity.pdbx_description
1 polymer ?
#
loop_
_entity_poly.entity_id
_entity_poly.type
_entity_poly.pdbx_seq_one_letter_code
_entity_poly.pdbx_strand_id
1 'polypeptide(L)'
;MIANRKFGIGALLAAMLLMSMVFVPAVNAADNAAKENQDDTSVGEPWFEKGDELNRLSIDELRALAEQNETVRKMIEEDLKIKPAQIESLKDLENLPDNYPEDIRKAEIENFTSKNINQQFSTKATTTNTVDVWIVADEEYRSTFGSNWQTQAYNTIENADNAFYNDHNINFVVGKYSTWDSDDSTDNSSLLLAEAQSETGWNSNHQGMDMLAIFTNQAMDHRGRSESMNYNGGDAWIMKHQITSGWDWHLAQHEASHNYNCPDHGYFGPICIMTYANMMDEDNWCVDCDQTIETNRNHF
;
A
#
# COMPACT_ATOMS: atom_id res chain seq x y z
N MET A 1 30.99 -14.83 -34.22
CA MET A 1 31.46 -14.90 -32.82
C MET A 1 31.05 -13.62 -32.14
N ILE A 2 30.02 -13.68 -31.30
CA ILE A 2 29.50 -12.53 -30.54
C ILE A 2 29.93 -12.77 -29.09
N ALA A 3 30.67 -11.83 -28.52
CA ALA A 3 31.15 -11.89 -27.15
C ALA A 3 30.18 -11.12 -26.25
N ASN A 4 29.47 -11.87 -25.40
CA ASN A 4 28.67 -11.33 -24.30
C ASN A 4 29.57 -10.75 -23.21
N ARG A 5 29.43 -9.47 -22.90
CA ARG A 5 29.97 -8.87 -21.67
C ARG A 5 28.87 -8.81 -20.62
N LYS A 6 28.95 -9.71 -19.65
CA LYS A 6 28.25 -9.62 -18.36
C LYS A 6 28.99 -8.58 -17.50
N PHE A 7 28.41 -7.40 -17.30
CA PHE A 7 28.63 -6.61 -16.08
C PHE A 7 27.61 -7.15 -15.07
N GLY A 8 27.86 -7.48 -13.82
CA GLY A 8 28.97 -7.22 -12.92
C GLY A 8 28.41 -7.00 -11.50
N ILE A 9 27.50 -7.86 -11.04
CA ILE A 9 26.73 -7.77 -9.77
C ILE A 9 27.63 -7.80 -8.51
N GLY A 10 28.94 -8.02 -8.68
CA GLY A 10 29.91 -8.13 -7.59
C GLY A 10 30.19 -6.85 -6.78
N ALA A 11 29.65 -5.68 -7.15
CA ALA A 11 29.87 -4.43 -6.42
C ALA A 11 28.86 -4.20 -5.27
N LEU A 12 27.65 -4.77 -5.35
CA LEU A 12 26.59 -4.59 -4.34
C LEU A 12 26.85 -5.40 -3.05
N LEU A 13 27.61 -6.50 -3.14
CA LEU A 13 27.90 -7.38 -1.99
C LEU A 13 28.97 -6.85 -1.02
N ALA A 14 29.66 -5.75 -1.34
CA ALA A 14 30.74 -5.22 -0.50
C ALA A 14 30.30 -4.18 0.54
N ALA A 15 29.05 -3.69 0.50
CA ALA A 15 28.59 -2.62 1.38
C ALA A 15 27.96 -3.10 2.71
N MET A 16 27.52 -4.36 2.82
CA MET A 16 26.77 -4.84 4.00
C MET A 16 27.64 -5.42 5.15
N LEU A 17 28.97 -5.30 5.08
CA LEU A 17 29.86 -5.95 6.05
C LEU A 17 30.95 -5.03 6.59
N LEU A 18 30.59 -3.91 7.22
CA LEU A 18 31.50 -3.23 8.15
C LEU A 18 30.82 -2.78 9.46
N MET A 19 31.24 -3.50 10.49
CA MET A 19 31.17 -3.27 11.92
C MET A 19 31.57 -1.86 12.37
N SER A 20 30.78 -1.34 13.32
CA SER A 20 31.15 -0.54 14.51
C SER A 20 32.37 0.39 14.44
N MET A 21 32.11 1.70 14.36
CA MET A 21 32.88 2.72 15.10
C MET A 21 31.96 3.88 15.50
N VAL A 22 31.75 4.04 16.80
CA VAL A 22 31.19 5.26 17.39
C VAL A 22 32.25 6.35 17.28
N PHE A 23 32.01 7.34 16.42
CA PHE A 23 32.71 8.62 16.45
C PHE A 23 31.70 9.72 16.74
N VAL A 24 31.86 10.36 17.89
CA VAL A 24 31.20 11.63 18.23
C VAL A 24 32.09 12.76 17.74
N PRO A 25 31.58 13.72 16.94
CA PRO A 25 32.11 15.06 16.90
C PRO A 25 31.20 16.04 17.62
N ALA A 26 31.87 16.97 18.30
CA ALA A 26 31.31 17.97 19.17
C ALA A 26 30.49 19.04 18.42
N VAL A 27 29.53 19.56 19.16
CA VAL A 27 28.70 20.73 18.87
C VAL A 27 29.57 21.97 18.62
N ASN A 28 29.22 22.77 17.62
CA ASN A 28 29.42 24.21 17.65
C ASN A 28 28.32 24.95 16.89
N ALA A 29 28.04 26.14 17.39
CA ALA A 29 26.79 26.86 17.30
C ALA A 29 26.69 27.81 16.09
N ALA A 30 25.43 28.05 15.71
CA ALA A 30 24.79 29.29 15.23
C ALA A 30 25.50 30.19 14.19
N ASP A 31 24.78 30.55 13.11
CA ASP A 31 24.14 31.87 13.08
C ASP A 31 23.08 32.02 11.97
N ASN A 32 22.13 32.92 12.25
CA ASN A 32 20.90 33.20 11.49
C ASN A 32 21.14 34.11 10.27
N ALA A 33 20.47 33.84 9.14
CA ALA A 33 20.04 34.90 8.23
C ALA A 33 18.90 34.42 7.31
N ALA A 34 17.78 35.14 7.35
CA ALA A 34 16.60 34.96 6.52
C ALA A 34 16.89 35.11 5.01
N LYS A 35 16.25 34.26 4.19
CA LYS A 35 15.83 34.56 2.81
C LYS A 35 14.74 33.60 2.34
N GLU A 36 13.61 34.19 1.97
CA GLU A 36 12.47 33.59 1.28
C GLU A 36 12.84 32.97 -0.08
N ASN A 37 12.09 31.92 -0.43
CA ASN A 37 11.77 31.39 -1.76
C ASN A 37 12.90 30.81 -2.60
N GLN A 38 13.18 29.52 -2.37
CA GLN A 38 13.43 28.50 -3.38
C GLN A 38 13.41 27.12 -2.69
N ASP A 39 12.22 26.53 -2.56
CA ASP A 39 12.07 25.13 -2.13
C ASP A 39 12.22 24.24 -3.37
N ASP A 40 13.45 24.14 -3.85
CA ASP A 40 13.89 23.13 -4.81
C ASP A 40 15.42 23.07 -4.73
N THR A 41 15.96 22.38 -3.73
CA THR A 41 17.23 21.63 -3.83
C THR A 41 17.54 20.85 -2.54
N SER A 42 17.68 19.54 -2.73
CA SER A 42 18.23 18.54 -1.80
C SER A 42 17.43 18.26 -0.53
N VAL A 43 16.23 17.72 -0.68
CA VAL A 43 15.73 16.75 0.30
C VAL A 43 16.35 15.41 -0.10
N GLY A 44 17.30 14.89 0.68
CA GLY A 44 17.75 13.51 0.49
C GLY A 44 16.52 12.59 0.58
N GLU A 45 16.34 11.67 -0.37
CA GLU A 45 15.15 10.80 -0.50
C GLU A 45 14.63 10.35 0.88
N PRO A 46 13.57 10.98 1.42
CA PRO A 46 13.06 10.68 2.76
C PRO A 46 12.44 9.28 2.88
N TRP A 47 12.31 8.59 1.75
CA TRP A 47 11.35 7.51 1.57
C TRP A 47 11.91 6.12 1.81
N PHE A 48 13.24 6.02 1.91
CA PHE A 48 13.96 4.75 1.99
C PHE A 48 15.01 4.80 3.09
N GLU A 49 14.59 4.38 4.28
CA GLU A 49 15.51 4.22 5.40
C GLU A 49 16.52 3.09 5.17
N LYS A 50 17.55 3.07 6.02
CA LYS A 50 18.43 1.91 6.16
C LYS A 50 17.60 0.69 6.58
N GLY A 51 17.41 -0.27 5.68
CA GLY A 51 16.51 -1.42 5.86
C GLY A 51 15.51 -1.56 4.71
N ASP A 52 15.31 -0.51 3.93
CA ASP A 52 14.37 -0.47 2.80
C ASP A 52 15.02 -0.81 1.45
N GLU A 53 16.28 -1.24 1.48
CA GLU A 53 17.10 -1.54 0.30
C GLU A 53 16.46 -2.62 -0.58
N LEU A 54 15.72 -3.55 0.02
CA LEU A 54 15.02 -4.61 -0.69
C LEU A 54 13.80 -4.07 -1.47
N ASN A 55 13.16 -2.99 -1.00
CA ASN A 55 11.94 -2.44 -1.62
C ASN A 55 12.26 -1.66 -2.89
N ARG A 56 13.53 -1.28 -3.06
CA ARG A 56 14.05 -0.61 -4.25
C ARG A 56 14.40 -1.57 -5.38
N LEU A 57 14.55 -2.86 -5.08
CA LEU A 57 14.91 -3.84 -6.08
C LEU A 57 13.71 -4.11 -6.97
N SER A 58 13.97 -4.24 -8.27
CA SER A 58 13.02 -4.86 -9.17
C SER A 58 12.77 -6.32 -8.78
N ILE A 59 11.68 -6.91 -9.27
CA ILE A 59 11.35 -8.32 -9.04
C ILE A 59 12.51 -9.25 -9.45
N ASP A 60 13.11 -8.99 -10.60
CA ASP A 60 14.20 -9.82 -11.12
C ASP A 60 15.46 -9.71 -10.26
N GLU A 61 15.77 -8.53 -9.73
CA GLU A 61 16.85 -8.33 -8.79
C GLU A 61 16.58 -9.01 -7.45
N LEU A 62 15.36 -8.92 -6.93
CA LEU A 62 14.95 -9.56 -5.69
C LEU A 62 15.00 -11.09 -5.81
N ARG A 63 14.54 -11.65 -6.94
CA ARG A 63 14.64 -13.08 -7.27
C ARG A 63 16.11 -13.52 -7.39
N ALA A 64 16.94 -12.78 -8.11
CA ALA A 64 18.36 -13.08 -8.24
C ALA A 64 19.09 -13.04 -6.88
N LEU A 65 18.70 -12.13 -5.99
CA LEU A 65 19.20 -12.08 -4.63
C LEU A 65 18.74 -13.28 -3.80
N ALA A 66 17.48 -13.69 -3.91
CA ALA A 66 16.92 -14.87 -3.23
C ALA A 66 17.60 -16.19 -3.62
N GLU A 67 18.11 -16.31 -4.85
CA GLU A 67 18.93 -17.47 -5.25
C GLU A 67 20.17 -17.62 -4.38
N GLN A 68 20.77 -16.51 -3.96
CA GLN A 68 22.04 -16.46 -3.23
C GLN A 68 21.87 -16.21 -1.72
N ASN A 69 20.70 -15.73 -1.29
CA ASN A 69 20.41 -15.35 0.08
C ASN A 69 19.17 -16.07 0.61
N GLU A 70 19.37 -17.01 1.55
CA GLU A 70 18.29 -17.81 2.15
C GLU A 70 17.28 -16.95 2.93
N THR A 71 17.73 -15.89 3.60
CA THR A 71 16.83 -14.98 4.34
C THR A 71 15.86 -14.28 3.39
N VAL A 72 16.37 -13.74 2.28
CA VAL A 72 15.55 -13.08 1.26
C VAL A 72 14.58 -14.07 0.62
N ARG A 73 15.04 -15.30 0.33
CA ARG A 73 14.17 -16.36 -0.20
C ARG A 73 13.01 -16.69 0.73
N LYS A 74 13.28 -16.91 2.02
CA LYS A 74 12.24 -17.22 3.01
C LYS A 74 11.24 -16.09 3.20
N MET A 75 11.71 -14.86 3.10
CA MET A 75 10.86 -13.67 3.16
C MET A 75 9.88 -13.64 1.97
N ILE A 76 10.36 -13.87 0.75
CA ILE A 76 9.49 -13.99 -0.44
C ILE A 76 8.53 -15.18 -0.30
N GLU A 77 9.02 -16.34 0.13
CA GLU A 77 8.18 -17.52 0.36
C GLU A 77 7.07 -17.29 1.40
N GLU A 78 7.33 -16.44 2.40
CA GLU A 78 6.36 -16.04 3.41
C GLU A 78 5.35 -15.02 2.85
N ASP A 79 5.81 -14.07 2.05
CA ASP A 79 4.96 -13.05 1.42
C ASP A 79 3.96 -13.66 0.43
N LEU A 80 4.38 -14.67 -0.34
CA LEU A 80 3.51 -15.40 -1.27
C LEU A 80 2.42 -16.23 -0.57
N LYS A 81 2.44 -16.37 0.76
CA LYS A 81 1.39 -17.09 1.49
C LYS A 81 0.18 -16.21 1.67
N ILE A 82 -0.97 -16.76 1.32
CA ILE A 82 -2.26 -16.16 1.63
C ILE A 82 -2.57 -16.39 3.10
N LYS A 83 -2.91 -15.31 3.81
CA LYS A 83 -3.38 -15.32 5.20
C LYS A 83 -4.85 -14.93 5.23
N PRO A 84 -5.64 -15.40 6.21
CA PRO A 84 -7.02 -14.96 6.35
C PRO A 84 -7.08 -13.44 6.55
N ALA A 85 -8.02 -12.79 5.88
CA ALA A 85 -8.39 -11.41 6.14
C ALA A 85 -9.44 -11.35 7.26
N GLN A 86 -9.64 -10.15 7.81
CA GLN A 86 -10.84 -9.90 8.60
C GLN A 86 -12.01 -9.67 7.64
N ILE A 87 -13.17 -10.23 7.97
CA ILE A 87 -14.40 -10.04 7.20
C ILE A 87 -15.44 -9.37 8.10
N GLU A 88 -15.95 -8.24 7.63
CA GLU A 88 -16.80 -7.30 8.35
C GLU A 88 -18.27 -7.49 7.97
N SER A 89 -18.54 -7.90 6.72
CA SER A 89 -19.87 -7.95 6.13
C SER A 89 -20.13 -9.21 5.30
N LEU A 90 -21.41 -9.45 4.97
CA LEU A 90 -21.78 -10.52 4.03
C LEU A 90 -21.35 -10.19 2.60
N LYS A 91 -21.26 -8.91 2.24
CA LYS A 91 -20.86 -8.49 0.89
C LYS A 91 -19.40 -8.87 0.62
N ASP A 92 -18.55 -8.80 1.62
CA ASP A 92 -17.14 -9.19 1.52
C ASP A 92 -17.03 -10.67 1.16
N LEU A 93 -17.79 -11.53 1.86
CA LEU A 93 -17.87 -12.96 1.56
C LEU A 93 -18.41 -13.26 0.15
N GLU A 94 -19.40 -12.49 -0.30
CA GLU A 94 -19.99 -12.63 -1.65
C GLU A 94 -19.02 -12.21 -2.77
N ASN A 95 -18.06 -11.34 -2.46
CA ASN A 95 -17.12 -10.77 -3.42
C ASN A 95 -15.68 -11.32 -3.31
N LEU A 96 -15.47 -12.38 -2.52
CA LEU A 96 -14.22 -13.12 -2.50
C LEU A 96 -13.81 -13.55 -3.92
N PRO A 97 -12.51 -13.43 -4.29
CA PRO A 97 -12.00 -13.90 -5.57
C PRO A 97 -12.39 -15.36 -5.90
N ASP A 98 -12.58 -15.66 -7.18
CA ASP A 98 -12.96 -17.00 -7.64
C ASP A 98 -11.96 -18.09 -7.22
N ASN A 99 -10.68 -17.73 -7.11
CA ASN A 99 -9.59 -18.61 -6.71
C ASN A 99 -9.19 -18.47 -5.22
N TYR A 100 -10.04 -17.86 -4.40
CA TYR A 100 -9.78 -17.72 -2.96
C TYR A 100 -9.64 -19.11 -2.30
N PRO A 101 -8.57 -19.36 -1.51
CA PRO A 101 -8.33 -20.69 -0.93
C PRO A 101 -9.49 -21.16 -0.05
N GLU A 102 -10.02 -22.35 -0.35
CA GLU A 102 -11.23 -22.89 0.31
C GLU A 102 -11.07 -23.15 1.81
N ASP A 103 -9.87 -23.49 2.27
CA ASP A 103 -9.56 -23.65 3.69
C ASP A 103 -9.59 -22.32 4.43
N ILE A 104 -9.04 -21.27 3.81
CA ILE A 104 -9.07 -19.90 4.34
C ILE A 104 -10.50 -19.34 4.33
N ARG A 105 -11.23 -19.50 3.22
CA ARG A 105 -12.65 -19.13 3.09
C ARG A 105 -13.49 -19.69 4.24
N LYS A 106 -13.30 -20.97 4.57
CA LYS A 106 -14.05 -21.62 5.67
C LYS A 106 -13.70 -21.02 7.02
N ALA A 107 -12.42 -20.75 7.27
CA ALA A 107 -11.98 -20.12 8.52
C ALA A 107 -12.58 -18.71 8.69
N GLU A 108 -12.63 -17.93 7.62
CA GLU A 108 -13.25 -16.59 7.62
C GLU A 108 -14.75 -16.65 7.88
N ILE A 109 -15.48 -17.54 7.21
CA ILE A 109 -16.92 -17.74 7.44
C ILE A 109 -17.18 -18.15 8.90
N GLU A 110 -16.37 -19.05 9.45
CA GLU A 110 -16.49 -19.49 10.85
C GLU A 110 -16.22 -18.33 11.82
N ASN A 111 -15.20 -17.52 11.55
CA ASN A 111 -14.87 -16.33 12.32
C ASN A 111 -15.99 -15.28 12.26
N PHE A 112 -16.49 -14.97 11.07
CA PHE A 112 -17.59 -14.03 10.83
C PHE A 112 -18.87 -14.48 11.54
N THR A 113 -19.23 -15.76 11.42
CA THR A 113 -20.40 -16.34 12.08
C THR A 113 -20.26 -16.24 13.61
N SER A 114 -19.07 -16.55 14.13
CA SER A 114 -18.78 -16.48 15.56
C SER A 114 -18.85 -15.05 16.12
N LYS A 115 -18.31 -14.06 15.39
CA LYS A 115 -18.42 -12.63 15.76
C LYS A 115 -19.89 -12.18 15.79
N ASN A 116 -20.68 -12.52 14.78
CA ASN A 116 -22.09 -12.12 14.70
C ASN A 116 -22.97 -12.73 15.80
N ILE A 117 -22.74 -13.99 16.18
CA ILE A 117 -23.43 -14.62 17.32
C ILE A 117 -23.13 -13.84 18.61
N ASN A 118 -21.88 -13.38 18.79
CA ASN A 118 -21.49 -12.63 19.98
C ASN A 118 -21.99 -11.17 19.98
N GLN A 119 -22.15 -10.55 18.81
CA GLN A 119 -22.62 -9.16 18.68
C GLN A 119 -24.14 -8.99 18.73
N GLN A 120 -24.91 -10.08 18.74
CA GLN A 120 -26.39 -10.08 18.82
C GLN A 120 -26.96 -9.39 20.10
N PHE A 121 -26.10 -8.90 21.00
CA PHE A 121 -26.44 -8.23 22.26
C PHE A 121 -26.08 -6.72 22.33
N SER A 122 -25.57 -6.09 21.26
CA SER A 122 -25.24 -4.66 21.25
C SER A 122 -26.14 -3.87 20.29
N THR A 123 -26.98 -2.99 20.82
CA THR A 123 -27.93 -2.17 20.04
C THR A 123 -27.44 -0.73 19.91
N LYS A 124 -26.61 -0.47 18.90
CA LYS A 124 -26.55 0.84 18.27
C LYS A 124 -26.32 0.65 16.78
N ALA A 125 -27.40 0.76 16.00
CA ALA A 125 -27.33 0.73 14.56
C ALA A 125 -26.78 2.08 14.08
N THR A 126 -25.47 2.17 13.90
CA THR A 126 -24.85 3.16 13.01
C THR A 126 -25.00 2.65 11.58
N THR A 127 -25.34 3.52 10.64
CA THR A 127 -25.37 3.15 9.22
C THR A 127 -23.93 3.03 8.75
N THR A 128 -23.52 1.82 8.37
CA THR A 128 -22.25 1.55 7.69
C THR A 128 -22.27 2.23 6.32
N ASN A 129 -21.25 3.02 6.00
CA ASN A 129 -21.01 3.47 4.63
C ASN A 129 -20.25 2.36 3.90
N THR A 130 -20.71 1.96 2.72
CA THR A 130 -20.03 0.95 1.90
C THR A 130 -19.40 1.64 0.71
N VAL A 131 -18.11 1.39 0.48
CA VAL A 131 -17.36 1.87 -0.66
C VAL A 131 -17.05 0.66 -1.55
N ASP A 132 -17.65 0.60 -2.74
CA ASP A 132 -17.41 -0.49 -3.67
C ASP A 132 -16.06 -0.25 -4.41
N VAL A 133 -15.07 -1.11 -4.19
CA VAL A 133 -13.68 -0.92 -4.68
C VAL A 133 -13.43 -1.67 -5.98
N TRP A 134 -12.79 -0.99 -6.93
CA TRP A 134 -12.22 -1.57 -8.14
C TRP A 134 -10.71 -1.77 -7.97
N ILE A 135 -10.28 -3.02 -7.88
CA ILE A 135 -8.87 -3.39 -7.89
C ILE A 135 -8.35 -3.49 -9.33
N VAL A 136 -7.22 -2.84 -9.60
CA VAL A 136 -6.46 -2.96 -10.85
C VAL A 136 -5.04 -3.40 -10.53
N ALA A 137 -4.50 -4.37 -11.27
CA ALA A 137 -3.12 -4.80 -11.10
C ALA A 137 -2.35 -4.83 -12.43
N ASP A 138 -1.13 -4.32 -12.40
CA ASP A 138 -0.17 -4.38 -13.51
C ASP A 138 0.38 -5.81 -13.74
N GLU A 139 1.23 -5.96 -14.74
CA GLU A 139 1.90 -7.21 -15.11
C GLU A 139 2.97 -7.64 -14.10
N GLU A 140 3.69 -6.74 -13.45
CA GLU A 140 4.72 -7.00 -12.43
C GLU A 140 4.09 -7.62 -11.18
N TYR A 141 3.01 -7.02 -10.67
CA TYR A 141 2.28 -7.49 -9.51
C TYR A 141 1.66 -8.86 -9.81
N ARG A 142 1.03 -9.02 -10.98
CA ARG A 142 0.48 -10.31 -11.42
C ARG A 142 1.57 -11.37 -11.64
N SER A 143 2.74 -10.99 -12.14
CA SER A 143 3.90 -11.88 -12.30
C SER A 143 4.48 -12.31 -10.95
N THR A 144 4.36 -11.46 -9.94
CA THR A 144 4.82 -11.74 -8.57
C THR A 144 3.94 -12.78 -7.90
N PHE A 145 2.62 -12.58 -7.89
CA PHE A 145 1.68 -13.44 -7.15
C PHE A 145 1.03 -14.54 -7.98
N GLY A 146 1.28 -14.56 -9.30
CA GLY A 146 0.73 -15.57 -10.20
C GLY A 146 -0.80 -15.57 -10.16
N SER A 147 -1.43 -16.75 -10.09
CA SER A 147 -2.90 -16.84 -9.99
C SER A 147 -3.47 -16.14 -8.75
N ASN A 148 -2.67 -15.95 -7.69
CA ASN A 148 -3.15 -15.46 -6.40
C ASN A 148 -3.19 -13.94 -6.30
N TRP A 149 -2.84 -13.20 -7.36
CA TRP A 149 -2.78 -11.74 -7.30
C TRP A 149 -4.09 -11.08 -6.84
N GLN A 150 -5.25 -11.60 -7.27
CA GLN A 150 -6.56 -11.08 -6.84
C GLN A 150 -6.76 -11.28 -5.35
N THR A 151 -6.42 -12.46 -4.83
CA THR A 151 -6.51 -12.79 -3.41
C THR A 151 -5.58 -11.92 -2.57
N GLN A 152 -4.37 -11.66 -3.03
CA GLN A 152 -3.43 -10.80 -2.32
C GLN A 152 -3.92 -9.36 -2.28
N ALA A 153 -4.35 -8.82 -3.43
CA ALA A 153 -4.88 -7.46 -3.50
C ALA A 153 -6.19 -7.31 -2.70
N TYR A 154 -7.09 -8.29 -2.76
CA TYR A 154 -8.30 -8.36 -1.94
C TYR A 154 -7.95 -8.28 -0.46
N ASN A 155 -7.08 -9.18 0.02
CA ASN A 155 -6.65 -9.18 1.41
C ASN A 155 -5.98 -7.87 1.82
N THR A 156 -5.25 -7.20 0.93
CA THR A 156 -4.69 -5.88 1.22
C THR A 156 -5.80 -4.85 1.49
N ILE A 157 -6.87 -4.83 0.68
CA ILE A 157 -8.01 -3.93 0.88
C ILE A 157 -8.75 -4.24 2.19
N GLU A 158 -9.12 -5.50 2.43
CA GLU A 158 -9.84 -5.91 3.66
C GLU A 158 -8.99 -5.74 4.93
N ASN A 159 -7.67 -5.79 4.82
CA ASN A 159 -6.83 -5.49 5.98
C ASN A 159 -6.71 -3.97 6.20
N ALA A 160 -6.66 -3.18 5.13
CA ALA A 160 -6.58 -1.72 5.19
C ALA A 160 -7.87 -1.08 5.70
N ASP A 161 -9.03 -1.66 5.40
CA ASP A 161 -10.32 -1.11 5.79
C ASP A 161 -10.73 -1.44 7.23
N ASN A 162 -10.04 -2.37 7.91
CA ASN A 162 -10.31 -2.72 9.31
C ASN A 162 -10.47 -1.52 10.23
N ALA A 163 -9.52 -0.57 10.17
CA ALA A 163 -9.57 0.64 10.98
C ALA A 163 -10.72 1.55 10.53
N PHE A 164 -10.95 1.69 9.22
CA PHE A 164 -12.08 2.45 8.67
C PHE A 164 -13.42 1.90 9.15
N TYR A 165 -13.56 0.58 9.21
CA TYR A 165 -14.77 -0.08 9.66
C TYR A 165 -14.97 0.09 11.16
N ASN A 166 -13.94 -0.24 11.95
CA ASN A 166 -14.02 -0.24 13.41
C ASN A 166 -14.27 1.17 13.98
N ASP A 167 -13.60 2.17 13.42
CA ASP A 167 -13.59 3.52 14.00
C ASP A 167 -14.61 4.45 13.32
N HIS A 168 -14.90 4.23 12.03
CA HIS A 168 -15.72 5.14 11.22
C HIS A 168 -17.00 4.52 10.63
N ASN A 169 -17.19 3.21 10.81
CA ASN A 169 -18.24 2.41 10.14
C ASN A 169 -18.21 2.61 8.61
N ILE A 170 -17.01 2.62 8.02
CA ILE A 170 -16.80 2.64 6.57
C ILE A 170 -16.26 1.26 6.19
N ASN A 171 -16.93 0.57 5.27
CA ASN A 171 -16.55 -0.77 4.80
C ASN A 171 -16.12 -0.66 3.34
N PHE A 172 -14.93 -1.11 3.02
CA PHE A 172 -14.53 -1.29 1.63
C PHE A 172 -15.03 -2.66 1.19
N VAL A 173 -15.59 -2.74 -0.02
CA VAL A 173 -16.10 -4.00 -0.57
C VAL A 173 -15.55 -4.12 -1.97
N VAL A 174 -14.68 -5.09 -2.22
CA VAL A 174 -14.09 -5.23 -3.56
C VAL A 174 -15.13 -5.73 -4.57
N GLY A 175 -15.67 -4.85 -5.40
CA GLY A 175 -16.71 -5.20 -6.38
C GLY A 175 -16.18 -5.61 -7.75
N LYS A 176 -14.91 -5.30 -8.06
CA LYS A 176 -14.36 -5.51 -9.40
C LYS A 176 -12.84 -5.68 -9.44
N TYR A 177 -12.38 -6.49 -10.39
CA TYR A 177 -10.97 -6.68 -10.71
C TYR A 177 -10.70 -6.37 -12.19
N SER A 178 -9.55 -5.78 -12.50
CA SER A 178 -9.06 -5.65 -13.87
C SER A 178 -7.53 -5.72 -13.92
N THR A 179 -7.01 -5.97 -15.12
CA THR A 179 -5.58 -5.95 -15.38
C THR A 179 -5.22 -4.67 -16.13
N TRP A 180 -4.04 -4.16 -15.88
CA TRP A 180 -3.39 -3.08 -16.63
C TRP A 180 -2.00 -3.57 -17.06
N ASP A 181 -1.45 -2.92 -18.07
CA ASP A 181 -0.11 -3.14 -18.64
C ASP A 181 0.60 -1.78 -18.51
N SER A 182 1.50 -1.63 -17.55
CA SER A 182 2.06 -0.33 -17.17
C SER A 182 3.17 0.17 -18.09
N ASP A 183 3.35 1.50 -18.17
CA ASP A 183 4.50 2.07 -18.87
C ASP A 183 5.82 1.80 -18.10
N ASP A 184 6.52 0.76 -18.52
CA ASP A 184 7.88 0.37 -18.10
C ASP A 184 8.94 1.48 -18.24
N SER A 185 8.66 2.56 -18.99
CA SER A 185 9.63 3.62 -19.27
C SER A 185 9.68 4.74 -18.23
N THR A 186 8.78 4.70 -17.23
CA THR A 186 8.72 5.70 -16.15
C THR A 186 8.56 5.04 -14.78
N ASP A 187 9.10 5.68 -13.75
CA ASP A 187 8.83 5.37 -12.34
C ASP A 187 7.96 6.46 -11.69
N ASN A 188 7.44 7.41 -12.45
CA ASN A 188 6.66 8.50 -11.87
C ASN A 188 5.27 8.01 -11.45
N SER A 189 5.03 7.92 -10.14
CA SER A 189 3.78 7.44 -9.56
C SER A 189 2.53 8.20 -10.04
N SER A 190 2.66 9.50 -10.30
CA SER A 190 1.53 10.31 -10.79
C SER A 190 1.21 10.04 -12.26
N LEU A 191 2.21 9.76 -13.10
CA LEU A 191 1.98 9.36 -14.49
C LEU A 191 1.35 7.96 -14.56
N LEU A 192 1.86 7.02 -13.77
CA LEU A 192 1.35 5.64 -13.69
C LEU A 192 -0.10 5.60 -13.18
N LEU A 193 -0.43 6.38 -12.14
CA LEU A 193 -1.81 6.54 -11.68
C LEU A 193 -2.74 7.03 -12.80
N ALA A 194 -2.35 8.11 -13.49
CA ALA A 194 -3.16 8.71 -14.55
C ALA A 194 -3.32 7.77 -15.76
N GLU A 195 -2.28 7.01 -16.10
CA GLU A 195 -2.30 5.99 -17.13
C GLU A 195 -3.29 4.88 -16.77
N ALA A 196 -3.15 4.27 -15.60
CA ALA A 196 -4.05 3.20 -15.14
C ALA A 196 -5.52 3.67 -15.16
N GLN A 197 -5.81 4.89 -14.68
CA GLN A 197 -7.16 5.46 -14.74
C GLN A 197 -7.68 5.63 -16.17
N SER A 198 -6.81 6.03 -17.10
CA SER A 198 -7.17 6.20 -18.50
C SER A 198 -7.45 4.86 -19.19
N GLU A 199 -6.55 3.88 -19.02
CA GLU A 199 -6.60 2.61 -19.76
C GLU A 199 -7.65 1.65 -19.22
N THR A 200 -7.90 1.67 -17.92
CA THR A 200 -8.99 0.90 -17.30
C THR A 200 -10.37 1.47 -17.64
N GLY A 201 -10.41 2.74 -18.08
CA GLY A 201 -11.64 3.48 -18.38
C GLY A 201 -12.26 4.17 -17.17
N TRP A 202 -11.57 4.21 -16.02
CA TRP A 202 -11.99 4.91 -14.81
C TRP A 202 -12.43 6.35 -15.12
N ASN A 203 -11.59 7.11 -15.84
CA ASN A 203 -11.86 8.51 -16.19
C ASN A 203 -13.16 8.74 -16.98
N SER A 204 -13.74 7.69 -17.57
CA SER A 204 -14.97 7.78 -18.36
C SER A 204 -16.20 7.19 -17.65
N ASN A 205 -16.03 6.11 -16.90
CA ASN A 205 -17.10 5.41 -16.22
C ASN A 205 -16.52 4.54 -15.10
N HIS A 206 -16.91 4.80 -13.86
CA HIS A 206 -16.45 4.05 -12.69
C HIS A 206 -17.08 2.64 -12.62
N GLN A 207 -18.04 2.33 -13.50
CA GLN A 207 -18.71 1.02 -13.61
C GLN A 207 -19.42 0.58 -12.32
N GLY A 208 -19.95 1.56 -11.58
CA GLY A 208 -20.64 1.33 -10.32
C GLY A 208 -19.73 1.10 -9.13
N MET A 209 -18.42 1.34 -9.28
CA MET A 209 -17.44 1.34 -8.20
C MET A 209 -17.21 2.77 -7.73
N ASP A 210 -16.83 2.91 -6.47
CA ASP A 210 -16.63 4.18 -5.78
C ASP A 210 -15.14 4.55 -5.72
N MET A 211 -14.26 3.55 -5.55
CA MET A 211 -12.81 3.76 -5.41
C MET A 211 -12.01 2.90 -6.39
N LEU A 212 -10.95 3.46 -6.98
CA LEU A 212 -9.98 2.74 -7.80
C LEU A 212 -8.68 2.51 -7.01
N ALA A 213 -8.37 1.24 -6.75
CA ALA A 213 -7.17 0.80 -6.06
C ALA A 213 -6.21 0.12 -7.04
N ILE A 214 -5.07 0.74 -7.33
CA ILE A 214 -4.10 0.25 -8.31
C ILE A 214 -2.89 -0.36 -7.60
N PHE A 215 -2.58 -1.60 -7.98
CA PHE A 215 -1.48 -2.39 -7.44
C PHE A 215 -0.42 -2.60 -8.51
N THR A 216 0.81 -2.23 -8.18
CA THR A 216 1.96 -2.42 -9.04
C THR A 216 3.12 -3.05 -8.26
N ASN A 217 4.01 -3.72 -8.96
CA ASN A 217 5.33 -4.05 -8.42
C ASN A 217 6.47 -3.54 -9.31
N GLN A 218 6.15 -2.63 -10.24
CA GLN A 218 7.08 -1.77 -10.95
C GLN A 218 7.79 -0.83 -9.97
N ALA A 219 8.96 -0.33 -10.37
CA ALA A 219 9.62 0.74 -9.64
C ALA A 219 8.76 2.02 -9.67
N MET A 220 8.69 2.71 -8.54
CA MET A 220 7.99 3.99 -8.40
C MET A 220 8.84 4.98 -7.61
N ASP A 221 8.70 6.27 -7.93
CA ASP A 221 9.35 7.39 -7.24
C ASP A 221 8.81 7.61 -5.81
N HIS A 222 7.65 7.01 -5.49
CA HIS A 222 7.03 6.95 -4.17
C HIS A 222 6.47 5.54 -3.93
N ARG A 223 6.29 5.15 -2.65
CA ARG A 223 5.68 3.86 -2.30
C ARG A 223 4.23 3.77 -2.78
N GLY A 224 3.49 4.86 -2.67
CA GLY A 224 2.15 5.01 -3.19
C GLY A 224 1.86 6.47 -3.54
N ARG A 225 0.70 6.68 -4.14
CA ARG A 225 0.20 7.99 -4.51
C ARG A 225 -1.32 7.95 -4.58
N SER A 226 -1.96 8.91 -3.93
CA SER A 226 -3.41 9.09 -3.98
C SER A 226 -3.81 10.39 -4.68
N GLU A 227 -5.00 10.39 -5.27
CA GLU A 227 -5.63 11.61 -5.73
C GLU A 227 -6.05 12.48 -4.54
N SER A 228 -5.85 13.79 -4.67
CA SER A 228 -6.45 14.75 -3.74
C SER A 228 -7.94 14.86 -4.00
N MET A 229 -8.77 14.95 -2.95
CA MET A 229 -10.22 15.21 -3.08
C MET A 229 -10.60 16.41 -3.98
N ASN A 230 -9.70 17.38 -4.17
CA ASN A 230 -9.96 18.53 -5.04
C ASN A 230 -9.53 18.31 -6.51
N TYR A 231 -9.00 17.14 -6.85
CA TYR A 231 -8.48 16.80 -8.16
C TYR A 231 -9.04 15.45 -8.61
N ASN A 232 -9.74 15.42 -9.74
CA ASN A 232 -10.35 14.21 -10.33
C ASN A 232 -11.34 13.42 -9.44
N GLY A 233 -11.84 14.01 -8.35
CA GLY A 233 -12.78 13.36 -7.43
C GLY A 233 -12.12 12.89 -6.15
N GLY A 234 -10.82 12.56 -6.19
CA GLY A 234 -10.11 12.00 -5.03
C GLY A 234 -10.54 10.58 -4.74
N ASP A 235 -10.75 9.80 -5.78
CA ASP A 235 -11.40 8.48 -5.71
C ASP A 235 -10.46 7.35 -6.16
N ALA A 236 -9.17 7.66 -6.34
CA ALA A 236 -8.19 6.72 -6.86
C ALA A 236 -6.85 6.84 -6.13
N TRP A 237 -6.15 5.71 -6.06
CA TRP A 237 -4.76 5.64 -5.61
C TRP A 237 -4.01 4.49 -6.26
N ILE A 238 -2.68 4.58 -6.23
CA ILE A 238 -1.74 3.56 -6.68
C ILE A 238 -0.75 3.25 -5.56
N MET A 239 -0.37 1.97 -5.43
CA MET A 239 0.70 1.55 -4.55
C MET A 239 1.63 0.55 -5.23
N LYS A 240 2.91 0.65 -4.87
CA LYS A 240 3.89 -0.41 -5.09
C LYS A 240 3.77 -1.45 -3.97
N HIS A 241 3.94 -2.72 -4.29
CA HIS A 241 4.12 -3.78 -3.30
C HIS A 241 5.40 -3.59 -2.45
N GLN A 242 5.28 -3.78 -1.13
CA GLN A 242 6.25 -3.39 -0.09
C GLN A 242 7.05 -4.58 0.49
N ILE A 243 7.32 -5.62 -0.32
CA ILE A 243 7.96 -6.92 0.03
C ILE A 243 7.09 -7.84 0.89
N THR A 244 6.23 -7.28 1.75
CA THR A 244 5.36 -8.07 2.62
C THR A 244 3.93 -7.57 2.57
N SER A 245 2.98 -8.50 2.50
CA SER A 245 1.55 -8.23 2.68
C SER A 245 1.23 -7.44 3.96
N GLY A 246 2.04 -7.56 5.01
CA GLY A 246 1.87 -6.80 6.25
C GLY A 246 2.15 -5.30 6.10
N TRP A 247 3.01 -4.90 5.18
CA TRP A 247 3.27 -3.49 4.86
C TRP A 247 2.34 -2.97 3.76
N ASP A 248 1.89 -3.86 2.87
CA ASP A 248 0.97 -3.50 1.80
C ASP A 248 -0.33 -2.89 2.32
N TRP A 249 -0.96 -3.50 3.32
CA TRP A 249 -2.25 -3.01 3.81
C TRP A 249 -2.11 -1.70 4.60
N HIS A 250 -1.00 -1.49 5.30
CA HIS A 250 -0.70 -0.21 5.93
C HIS A 250 -0.60 0.91 4.89
N LEU A 251 0.14 0.65 3.80
CA LEU A 251 0.25 1.61 2.71
C LEU A 251 -1.10 1.84 2.03
N ALA A 252 -1.88 0.80 1.78
CA ALA A 252 -3.23 0.95 1.23
C ALA A 252 -4.15 1.78 2.16
N GLN A 253 -4.07 1.58 3.47
CA GLN A 253 -4.82 2.39 4.44
C GLN A 253 -4.38 3.86 4.40
N HIS A 254 -3.08 4.12 4.32
CA HIS A 254 -2.52 5.46 4.16
C HIS A 254 -3.04 6.14 2.88
N GLU A 255 -2.92 5.49 1.73
CA GLU A 255 -3.35 6.06 0.44
C GLU A 255 -4.87 6.24 0.35
N ALA A 256 -5.66 5.30 0.89
CA ALA A 256 -7.11 5.43 0.98
C ALA A 256 -7.53 6.58 1.91
N SER A 257 -6.75 6.88 2.96
CA SER A 257 -7.03 8.01 3.86
C SER A 257 -6.97 9.36 3.15
N HIS A 258 -6.11 9.50 2.13
CA HIS A 258 -6.08 10.72 1.30
C HIS A 258 -7.37 10.94 0.51
N ASN A 259 -8.09 9.88 0.12
CA ASN A 259 -9.42 9.99 -0.51
C ASN A 259 -10.49 10.55 0.45
N TYR A 260 -10.21 10.56 1.76
CA TYR A 260 -11.01 11.24 2.78
C TYR A 260 -10.42 12.58 3.24
N ASN A 261 -9.49 13.14 2.45
CA ASN A 261 -8.79 14.42 2.67
C ASN A 261 -7.76 14.42 3.80
N CYS A 262 -7.33 13.28 4.33
CA CYS A 262 -6.26 13.28 5.32
C CYS A 262 -4.97 13.80 4.69
N PRO A 263 -4.31 14.82 5.28
CA PRO A 263 -3.01 15.26 4.80
C PRO A 263 -1.91 14.33 5.31
N ASP A 264 -0.79 14.30 4.60
CA ASP A 264 0.46 13.79 5.15
C ASP A 264 0.92 14.64 6.33
N HIS A 265 1.44 13.99 7.36
CA HIS A 265 2.19 14.68 8.42
C HIS A 265 3.68 14.80 8.11
N GLY A 266 4.10 14.37 6.91
CA GLY A 266 5.51 14.25 6.55
C GLY A 266 6.19 13.15 7.34
N TYR A 267 7.52 13.25 7.43
CA TYR A 267 8.33 12.19 8.04
C TYR A 267 8.23 12.16 9.57
N PHE A 268 8.20 13.34 10.21
CA PHE A 268 8.04 13.48 11.65
C PHE A 268 6.71 14.18 11.94
N GLY A 269 5.82 13.49 12.63
CA GLY A 269 4.48 13.97 12.94
C GLY A 269 3.86 13.25 14.15
N PRO A 270 2.55 13.38 14.35
CA PRO A 270 1.80 12.54 15.29
C PRO A 270 2.05 11.05 15.03
N ILE A 271 1.93 10.21 16.07
CA ILE A 271 2.00 8.75 15.91
C ILE A 271 0.67 8.30 15.30
N CYS A 272 0.69 8.01 13.99
CA CYS A 272 -0.46 7.52 13.23
C CYS A 272 -0.03 7.07 11.82
N ILE A 273 -0.92 6.37 11.12
CA ILE A 273 -0.74 5.87 9.74
C ILE A 273 -0.35 6.96 8.72
N MET A 274 -0.76 8.22 8.91
CA MET A 274 -0.45 9.35 8.02
C MET A 274 0.94 9.98 8.21
N THR A 275 1.77 9.40 9.08
CA THR A 275 3.14 9.86 9.36
C THR A 275 4.13 8.85 8.84
N TYR A 276 5.04 9.23 7.93
CA TYR A 276 5.84 8.25 7.19
C TYR A 276 6.72 7.36 8.08
N ALA A 277 7.27 7.90 9.19
CA ALA A 277 8.08 7.11 10.12
C ALA A 277 7.30 6.04 10.90
N ASN A 278 5.97 6.13 10.93
CA ASN A 278 5.10 5.23 11.68
C ASN A 278 4.17 4.41 10.77
N MET A 279 4.07 4.77 9.48
CA MET A 279 3.10 4.23 8.54
C MET A 279 3.12 2.70 8.48
N MET A 280 4.28 2.05 8.59
CA MET A 280 4.38 0.59 8.47
C MET A 280 4.12 -0.18 9.77
N ASP A 281 3.90 0.53 10.89
CA ASP A 281 3.80 -0.05 12.24
C ASP A 281 2.55 0.40 13.02
N GLU A 282 1.77 1.34 12.49
CA GLU A 282 0.61 1.94 13.18
C GLU A 282 -0.69 1.79 12.37
N ASP A 283 -1.68 1.12 12.96
CA ASP A 283 -3.00 0.92 12.37
C ASP A 283 -3.93 2.14 12.54
N ASN A 284 -3.60 3.08 13.42
CA ASN A 284 -4.52 4.12 13.89
C ASN A 284 -4.26 5.48 13.25
N TRP A 285 -5.30 6.31 13.17
CA TRP A 285 -5.19 7.73 12.89
C TRP A 285 -4.93 8.55 14.15
N CYS A 286 -4.36 9.75 13.97
CA CYS A 286 -4.38 10.74 15.03
C CYS A 286 -5.75 11.42 15.05
N VAL A 287 -6.07 12.12 16.15
CA VAL A 287 -7.37 12.79 16.34
C VAL A 287 -7.75 13.72 15.18
N ASP A 288 -6.78 14.41 14.57
CA ASP A 288 -7.06 15.33 13.46
C ASP A 288 -7.41 14.57 12.17
N CYS A 289 -6.76 13.42 11.93
CA CYS A 289 -7.09 12.53 10.81
C CYS A 289 -8.43 11.83 11.03
N ASP A 290 -8.72 11.32 12.23
CA ASP A 290 -10.03 10.76 12.58
C ASP A 290 -11.16 11.76 12.31
N GLN A 291 -10.98 13.00 12.77
CA GLN A 291 -11.97 14.06 12.56
C GLN A 291 -12.12 14.42 11.08
N THR A 292 -11.04 14.32 10.31
CA THR A 292 -11.05 14.56 8.86
C THR A 292 -11.83 13.47 8.13
N ILE A 293 -11.58 12.19 8.45
CA ILE A 293 -12.33 11.05 7.90
C ILE A 293 -13.81 11.18 8.26
N GLU A 294 -14.15 11.44 9.52
CA GLU A 294 -15.55 11.60 9.94
C GLU A 294 -16.25 12.77 9.23
N THR A 295 -15.54 13.86 8.96
CA THR A 295 -16.07 15.01 8.21
C THR A 295 -16.40 14.64 6.76
N ASN A 296 -15.57 13.79 6.15
CA ASN A 296 -15.69 13.36 4.76
C ASN A 296 -16.26 11.94 4.61
N ARG A 297 -16.85 11.35 5.67
CA ARG A 297 -17.22 9.92 5.70
C ARG A 297 -18.22 9.48 4.63
N ASN A 298 -18.98 10.43 4.05
CA ASN A 298 -19.94 10.19 2.96
C ASN A 298 -19.45 10.79 1.62
N HIS A 299 -18.14 10.86 1.42
CA HIS A 299 -17.53 11.29 0.17
C HIS A 299 -17.96 10.38 -0.99
N PHE A 300 -17.92 9.07 -0.74
CA PHE A 300 -18.51 8.02 -1.58
C PHE A 300 -19.98 7.80 -1.20
#